data_AF-A0A2E9EZM2-F1
#
_entry.id   AF-A0A2E9EZM2-F1
#
_cell.length_a   1.000
_cell.length_b   1.000
_cell.length_c   1.000
_cell.angle_alpha   90.00
_cell.angle_beta   90.00
_cell.angle_gamma   90.00
#
_symmetry.space_group_name_H-M   'P 1'
#
loop_
_entity.id
_entity.type
_entity.pdbx_description
1 polymer ?
#
loop_
_entity_poly.entity_id
_entity_poly.type
_entity_poly.pdbx_seq_one_letter_code
_entity_poly.pdbx_strand_id
1 'polypeptide(L)' 'MPTHGSTTADFFHPLCRHIENTVITSEVPYPVERTLLTSGMTLAGVESLHLGQILVKTPNMSVKYKVLPDSTFWKD' A
#
# COMPACT_ATOMS: atom_id res chain seq x y z
N MET A 1 -18.22 3.36 4.35
CA MET A 1 -17.95 2.17 3.49
C MET A 1 -19.28 1.56 3.08
N PRO A 2 -19.54 1.24 1.80
CA PRO A 2 -20.82 0.66 1.39
C PRO A 2 -21.05 -0.66 2.13
N THR A 3 -22.17 -0.78 2.82
CA THR A 3 -22.44 -1.91 3.72
C THR A 3 -23.01 -3.12 2.98
N HIS A 4 -23.64 -2.95 1.81
CA HIS A 4 -24.08 -4.03 0.91
C HIS A 4 -24.17 -3.56 -0.56
N GLY A 5 -23.90 -4.47 -1.52
CA GLY A 5 -24.16 -4.26 -2.95
C GLY A 5 -23.12 -3.41 -3.69
N SER A 6 -21.84 -3.78 -3.66
CA SER A 6 -20.75 -3.02 -4.28
C SER A 6 -20.58 -3.29 -5.79
N THR A 7 -21.64 -3.21 -6.58
CA THR A 7 -21.51 -3.26 -8.06
C THR A 7 -21.17 -1.90 -8.68
N THR A 8 -21.17 -0.82 -7.89
CA THR A 8 -20.87 0.55 -8.32
C THR A 8 -19.79 1.24 -7.49
N ALA A 9 -19.07 0.52 -6.63
CA ALA A 9 -18.00 1.12 -5.84
C ALA A 9 -16.86 1.57 -6.76
N ASP A 10 -16.72 2.88 -6.89
CA ASP A 10 -15.75 3.52 -7.75
C ASP A 10 -14.44 3.75 -7.01
N PHE A 11 -13.47 2.90 -7.30
CA PHE A 11 -12.15 2.95 -6.69
C PHE A 11 -11.11 3.70 -7.55
N PHE A 12 -11.39 3.87 -8.84
CA PHE A 12 -10.44 4.48 -9.77
C PHE A 12 -10.44 6.00 -9.68
N HIS A 13 -11.60 6.65 -9.60
CA HIS A 13 -11.62 8.11 -9.48
C HIS A 13 -10.93 8.62 -8.20
N PRO A 14 -11.15 8.01 -7.00
CA PRO A 14 -10.37 8.38 -5.82
C PRO A 14 -8.86 8.17 -5.99
N LEU A 15 -8.44 7.06 -6.61
CA LEU A 15 -7.03 6.78 -6.88
C LEU A 15 -6.41 7.86 -7.78
N CYS A 16 -7.06 8.21 -8.90
CA CYS A 16 -6.60 9.27 -9.79
C CYS A 16 -6.47 10.61 -9.06
N ARG A 17 -7.46 10.97 -8.24
CA ARG A 17 -7.43 12.20 -7.44
C ARG A 17 -6.24 12.24 -6.47
N HIS A 18 -5.91 11.11 -5.82
CA HIS A 18 -4.74 11.05 -4.94
C HIS A 18 -3.41 11.21 -5.72
N ILE A 19 -3.32 10.66 -6.93
CA ILE A 19 -2.16 10.84 -7.81
C ILE A 19 -2.03 12.32 -8.20
N GLU A 20 -3.11 12.93 -8.68
CA GLU A 20 -3.14 14.36 -9.05
C GLU A 20 -2.72 15.25 -7.89
N ASN A 21 -3.28 15.04 -6.70
CA ASN A 21 -2.90 15.77 -5.50
C ASN A 21 -1.42 15.62 -5.19
N THR A 22 -0.88 14.39 -5.25
CA THR A 22 0.55 14.15 -4.99
C THR A 22 1.44 14.94 -5.96
N VAL A 23 1.06 15.01 -7.24
CA VAL A 23 1.81 15.78 -8.26
C VAL A 23 1.75 17.28 -7.98
N ILE A 24 0.58 17.79 -7.57
CA ILE A 24 0.38 19.23 -7.32
C ILE A 24 1.05 19.68 -6.02
N THR A 25 0.90 18.91 -4.94
CA THR A 25 1.34 19.31 -3.59
C THR A 25 2.72 18.78 -3.22
N SER A 26 3.22 17.78 -3.95
CA SER A 26 4.41 17.00 -3.57
C SER A 26 4.26 16.26 -2.22
N GLU A 27 3.03 16.07 -1.73
CA GLU A 27 2.74 15.35 -0.49
C GLU A 27 2.16 13.97 -0.80
N VAL A 28 2.76 12.92 -0.23
CA VAL A 28 2.28 11.55 -0.42
C VAL A 28 1.13 11.22 0.55
N PRO A 29 0.07 10.53 0.10
CA PRO A 29 -1.11 10.23 0.93
C PRO A 29 -0.90 9.05 1.89
N TYR A 30 0.28 8.43 1.85
CA TYR A 30 0.68 7.35 2.75
C TYR A 30 2.22 7.31 2.87
N PRO A 31 2.77 6.74 3.96
CA PRO A 31 4.20 6.47 4.07
C PRO A 31 4.63 5.50 2.96
N VAL A 32 5.45 5.96 2.01
CA VAL A 32 5.82 5.21 0.81
C VAL A 32 6.52 3.88 1.13
N GLU A 33 7.15 3.79 2.30
CA GLU A 33 7.76 2.58 2.84
C GLU A 33 6.74 1.45 3.06
N ARG A 34 5.44 1.75 3.15
CA ARG A 34 4.36 0.76 3.15
C ARG A 34 4.38 -0.09 1.89
N THR A 35 4.69 0.49 0.73
CA THR A 35 4.75 -0.25 -0.53
C THR A 35 5.80 -1.35 -0.47
N LEU A 36 6.94 -1.09 0.20
CA LEU A 36 8.01 -2.07 0.41
C LEU A 36 7.55 -3.26 1.25
N LEU A 37 6.63 -3.07 2.21
CA LEU A 37 6.11 -4.19 3.00
C LEU A 37 5.34 -5.18 2.12
N THR A 38 4.49 -4.67 1.21
CA THR A 38 3.70 -5.51 0.32
C THR A 38 4.54 -6.11 -0.81
N SER A 39 5.33 -5.30 -1.53
CA SER A 39 6.14 -5.80 -2.66
C SER A 39 7.32 -6.64 -2.18
N GLY A 40 7.99 -6.23 -1.12
CA GLY A 40 9.12 -6.94 -0.53
C GLY A 40 8.73 -8.34 -0.03
N MET A 41 7.55 -8.47 0.59
CA MET A 41 7.03 -9.77 1.02
C MET A 41 6.79 -10.70 -0.17
N THR A 42 6.16 -10.19 -1.24
CA THR A 42 5.94 -10.97 -2.46
C THR A 42 7.25 -11.38 -3.11
N LEU A 43 8.20 -10.44 -3.27
CA LEU A 43 9.51 -10.71 -3.86
C LEU A 43 10.29 -11.75 -3.05
N ALA A 44 10.38 -11.59 -1.72
CA ALA A 44 11.07 -12.53 -0.85
C ALA A 44 10.40 -13.91 -0.84
N GLY A 45 9.08 -13.98 -0.95
CA GLY A 45 8.34 -15.24 -1.08
C GLY A 45 8.63 -15.97 -2.39
N VAL A 46 8.65 -15.23 -3.51
CA VAL A 46 9.04 -15.79 -4.82
C VAL A 46 10.48 -16.28 -4.81
N GLU A 47 11.40 -15.50 -4.23
CA GLU A 47 12.81 -15.88 -4.05
C GLU A 47 12.94 -17.15 -3.19
N SER A 48 12.21 -17.21 -2.06
CA SER A 48 12.19 -18.39 -1.19
C SER A 48 11.74 -19.63 -1.95
N LEU A 49 10.65 -19.54 -2.73
CA LEU A 49 10.16 -20.65 -3.55
C LEU A 49 11.21 -21.09 -4.58
N HIS A 50 11.85 -20.14 -5.27
CA HIS A 50 12.91 -20.42 -6.23
C HIS A 50 14.09 -21.15 -5.59
N LEU A 51 14.45 -20.79 -4.36
CA LEU A 51 15.55 -21.38 -3.60
C LEU A 51 15.19 -22.66 -2.84
N GLY A 52 14.01 -23.25 -3.11
CA GLY A 52 13.58 -24.50 -2.46
C GLY A 52 12.97 -24.29 -1.08
N GLN A 53 12.18 -23.23 -0.92
CA GLN A 53 11.44 -22.88 0.31
C GLN A 53 12.32 -22.58 1.52
N ILE A 54 13.49 -21.97 1.30
CA ILE A 54 14.38 -21.59 2.40
C ILE A 54 14.03 -20.20 2.95
N LEU A 55 14.45 -19.93 4.19
CA LEU A 55 14.29 -18.62 4.80
C LEU A 55 15.15 -17.57 4.09
N VAL A 56 14.50 -16.54 3.53
CA VAL A 56 15.16 -15.35 2.98
C VAL A 56 15.07 -14.21 4.00
N LYS A 57 16.22 -13.65 4.39
CA LYS A 57 16.25 -12.50 5.31
C LYS A 57 15.85 -11.22 4.57
N THR A 58 14.99 -10.42 5.19
CA THR A 58 14.47 -9.16 4.62
C THR A 58 14.79 -7.95 5.52
N PRO A 59 16.07 -7.62 5.78
CA PRO A 59 16.44 -6.52 6.68
C PRO A 59 15.93 -5.16 6.19
N ASN A 60 15.83 -4.97 4.87
CA ASN A 60 15.24 -3.79 4.23
C ASN A 60 13.75 -3.62 4.55
N MET A 61 13.03 -4.69 4.90
CA MET A 61 11.62 -4.63 5.30
C MET A 61 11.42 -4.31 6.79
N SER A 62 12.47 -3.91 7.53
CA SER A 62 12.35 -3.44 8.93
C SER A 62 11.71 -2.04 9.02
N VAL A 63 10.55 -1.87 8.39
CA VAL A 63 9.80 -0.60 8.31
C VAL A 63 8.85 -0.51 9.49
N LYS A 64 9.02 0.51 10.33
CA LYS A 64 8.04 0.86 11.37
C LYS A 64 6.95 1.73 10.78
N TYR A 65 5.87 1.10 10.32
CA TYR A 65 4.73 1.81 9.76
C TYR A 65 4.00 2.64 10.83
N LYS A 66 3.77 3.92 10.53
CA LYS A 66 2.92 4.82 11.33
C LYS A 66 1.79 5.33 10.45
N VAL A 67 0.56 5.06 10.88
CA VAL A 67 -0.66 5.57 10.25
C VAL A 67 -0.94 6.99 10.73
N LEU A 68 -1.44 7.86 9.84
CA LEU A 68 -1.90 9.20 10.21
C LEU A 68 -3.21 9.11 11.02
N PRO A 69 -3.48 10.06 11.93
CA PRO A 69 -4.72 10.06 12.72
C PRO A 69 -5.98 10.07 11.85
N ASP A 70 -5.90 10.77 10.71
CA ASP A 70 -7.00 10.90 9.76
C ASP A 70 -6.90 9.88 8.63
N SER A 71 -8.06 9.36 8.22
CA SER A 71 -8.17 8.53 7.02
C SER A 71 -7.94 9.37 5.76
N THR A 72 -7.03 8.91 4.91
CA THR A 72 -6.82 9.48 3.57
C THR A 72 -7.77 8.90 2.53
N PHE A 73 -8.54 7.86 2.86
CA PHE A 73 -9.46 7.18 1.94
C PHE A 73 -10.93 7.64 2.09
N TRP A 74 -11.37 7.96 3.32
CA TRP A 74 -12.77 8.29 3.62
C TRP A 74 -12.86 9.28 4.78
N LYS A 75 -13.72 10.29 4.66
CA LYS A 75 -14.13 11.20 5.73
C LYS A 75 -15.66 11.30 5.67
N ASP A 76 -16.32 11.28 6.83
CA ASP A 76 -17.77 11.46 6.95
C ASP A 76 -18.21 12.91 6.70
#